data_AF-A0A9E0JC32-F1
#
_entry.id   AF-A0A9E0JC32-F1
#
_cell.length_a   1.000
_cell.length_b   1.000
_cell.length_c   1.000
_cell.angle_alpha   90.00
_cell.angle_beta   90.00
_cell.angle_gamma   90.00
#
_symmetry.space_group_name_H-M   'P 1'
#
loop_
_entity.id
_entity.type
_entity.pdbx_description
1 polymer ?
#
loop_
_entity_poly.entity_id
_entity_poly.type
_entity_poly.pdbx_seq_one_letter_code
_entity_poly.pdbx_strand_id
1 'polypeptide(L)'
;MRFRFIGSLLICLGITPLYAEDFITKMEYAKMLYANPRGIGCNKCHGEKGEGSVISQYVHKGKVVALEAPNITNVPKERFEKALTSTHKVMPTYFLTSQEIESLHYYVSSEVKK
;
A
#
# COMPACT_ATOMS: atom_id res chain seq x y z
N MET A 1 29.20 60.70 25.08
CA MET A 1 28.94 59.65 26.09
C MET A 1 28.71 58.33 25.37
N ARG A 2 29.61 57.38 25.61
CA ARG A 2 29.52 56.00 25.12
C ARG A 2 28.53 55.25 26.03
N PHE A 3 27.42 54.75 25.50
CA PHE A 3 26.63 53.72 26.20
C PHE A 3 26.24 52.62 25.21
N ARG A 4 27.14 51.64 25.13
CA ARG A 4 26.92 50.19 25.01
C ARG A 4 25.92 49.73 23.95
N PHE A 5 26.48 49.39 22.78
CA PHE A 5 26.15 48.15 22.07
C PHE A 5 26.14 46.96 23.06
N ILE A 6 25.38 45.90 22.72
CA ILE A 6 25.19 44.62 23.41
C ILE A 6 23.89 44.60 24.24
N GLY A 7 22.81 44.24 23.56
CA GLY A 7 21.54 43.94 24.20
C GLY A 7 20.47 43.70 23.15
N SER A 8 20.21 42.43 22.86
CA SER A 8 19.08 41.96 22.03
C SER A 8 19.34 41.81 20.52
N LEU A 9 20.30 40.95 20.15
CA LEU A 9 20.27 40.22 18.86
C LEU A 9 19.51 38.87 19.00
N LEU A 10 18.71 38.70 20.06
CA LEU A 10 18.17 37.39 20.48
C LEU A 10 16.65 37.39 20.67
N ILE A 11 15.91 38.18 19.90
CA ILE A 11 14.43 38.14 19.87
C ILE A 11 13.95 38.21 18.42
N CYS A 12 14.30 37.19 17.64
CA CYS A 12 13.62 36.82 16.38
C CYS A 12 13.67 35.30 16.17
N LEU A 13 13.72 34.52 17.25
CA LEU A 13 13.59 33.05 17.21
C LEU A 13 12.25 32.65 17.82
N GLY A 14 11.17 33.21 17.28
CA GLY A 14 9.84 33.07 17.81
C GLY A 14 8.82 32.73 16.73
N ILE A 15 8.46 31.44 16.70
CA ILE A 15 7.21 30.89 16.17
C ILE A 15 7.09 30.83 14.64
N THR A 16 7.88 29.94 14.01
CA THR A 16 7.37 29.28 12.80
C THR A 16 6.39 28.19 13.24
N PRO A 17 5.15 28.14 12.73
CA PRO A 17 4.30 26.99 12.97
C PRO A 17 4.97 25.78 12.33
N LEU A 18 5.31 24.79 13.16
CA LEU A 18 5.88 23.51 12.73
C LEU A 18 4.72 22.68 12.14
N TYR A 19 4.28 23.02 10.92
CA TYR A 19 3.37 22.17 10.17
C TYR A 19 4.17 20.94 9.73
N ALA A 20 4.02 19.85 10.50
CA ALA A 20 4.49 18.54 10.07
C ALA A 20 3.50 18.02 9.03
N GLU A 21 3.84 18.16 7.76
CA GLU A 21 3.16 17.43 6.69
C GLU A 21 3.48 15.93 6.86
N ASP A 22 2.48 15.06 6.78
CA ASP A 22 2.72 13.62 6.69
C ASP A 22 3.50 13.35 5.38
N PHE A 23 4.67 12.70 5.49
CA PHE A 23 5.58 12.48 4.37
C PHE A 23 4.93 11.74 3.18
N ILE A 24 3.92 10.92 3.45
CA ILE A 24 3.07 10.25 2.45
C ILE A 24 1.63 10.14 2.96
N THR A 25 0.67 10.26 2.05
CA THR A 25 -0.74 10.01 2.32
C THR A 25 -1.01 8.51 2.56
N LYS A 26 -2.11 8.19 3.25
CA LYS A 26 -2.58 6.79 3.43
C LYS A 26 -2.69 6.05 2.09
N MET A 27 -3.16 6.73 1.04
CA MET A 27 -3.31 6.15 -0.29
C MET A 27 -1.96 5.88 -0.96
N GLU A 28 -0.99 6.79 -0.84
CA GLU A 28 0.36 6.60 -1.38
C GLU A 28 1.06 5.43 -0.69
N TYR A 29 0.99 5.37 0.65
CA TYR A 29 1.53 4.24 1.40
C TYR A 29 0.90 2.92 0.95
N ALA A 30 -0.43 2.89 0.87
CA ALA A 30 -1.16 1.69 0.50
C ALA A 30 -0.86 1.22 -0.93
N LYS A 31 -0.74 2.16 -1.88
CA LYS A 31 -0.33 1.88 -3.27
C LYS A 31 1.08 1.33 -3.35
N MET A 32 2.03 1.93 -2.62
CA MET A 32 3.41 1.44 -2.57
C MET A 32 3.48 0.03 -1.97
N LEU A 33 2.76 -0.21 -0.88
CA LEU A 33 2.68 -1.52 -0.24
C LEU A 33 2.04 -2.57 -1.17
N TYR A 34 1.01 -2.20 -1.94
CA TYR A 34 0.38 -3.10 -2.92
C TYR A 34 1.34 -3.49 -4.05
N ALA A 35 2.18 -2.56 -4.49
CA ALA A 35 3.19 -2.81 -5.51
C ALA A 35 4.39 -3.62 -4.98
N ASN A 36 4.68 -3.54 -3.68
CA ASN A 36 5.80 -4.25 -3.06
C ASN A 36 5.52 -4.59 -1.59
N PRO A 37 4.68 -5.62 -1.31
CA PRO A 37 4.39 -6.02 0.05
C PRO A 37 5.65 -6.64 0.65
N ARG A 38 6.14 -7.74 0.05
CA ARG A 38 7.43 -8.41 0.33
C ARG A 38 7.86 -9.26 -0.86
N GLY A 39 8.56 -8.69 -1.83
CA GLY A 39 9.10 -9.42 -2.98
C GLY A 39 8.21 -9.39 -4.21
N ILE A 40 7.09 -10.14 -4.21
CA ILE A 40 6.15 -10.16 -5.36
C ILE A 40 4.97 -9.23 -5.08
N GLY A 41 4.89 -8.14 -5.85
CA GLY A 41 3.78 -7.19 -5.83
C GLY A 41 2.43 -7.83 -6.04
N CYS A 42 1.41 -7.42 -5.28
CA CYS A 42 0.03 -7.88 -5.47
C CYS A 42 -0.46 -7.53 -6.89
N ASN A 43 -0.02 -6.37 -7.41
CA ASN A 43 -0.32 -5.91 -8.76
C ASN A 43 0.14 -6.85 -9.87
N LYS A 44 1.15 -7.69 -9.63
CA LYS A 44 1.65 -8.64 -10.63
C LYS A 44 0.69 -9.81 -10.86
N CYS A 45 -0.24 -10.04 -9.94
CA CYS A 45 -1.24 -11.11 -10.06
C CYS A 45 -2.66 -10.54 -10.14
N HIS A 46 -3.00 -9.58 -9.28
CA HIS A 46 -4.36 -9.07 -9.14
C HIS A 46 -4.65 -7.80 -9.97
N GLY A 47 -3.75 -7.40 -10.88
CA GLY A 47 -3.92 -6.17 -11.65
C GLY A 47 -3.60 -4.90 -10.85
N GLU A 48 -3.57 -3.75 -11.51
CA GLU A 48 -3.05 -2.50 -10.91
C GLU A 48 -3.88 -2.01 -9.72
N LYS A 49 -5.18 -2.28 -9.74
CA LYS A 49 -6.17 -1.83 -8.75
C LYS A 49 -6.90 -2.99 -8.07
N GLY A 50 -6.48 -4.23 -8.32
CA GLY A 50 -7.13 -5.42 -7.76
C GLY A 50 -8.23 -6.01 -8.65
N GLU A 51 -8.31 -5.62 -9.92
CA GLU A 51 -9.31 -6.06 -10.88
C GLU A 51 -9.23 -7.56 -11.23
N GLY A 52 -8.13 -8.24 -10.87
CA GLY A 52 -7.83 -9.62 -11.27
C GLY A 52 -7.13 -9.68 -12.62
N SER A 53 -6.40 -10.76 -12.89
CA SER A 53 -5.73 -10.93 -14.18
C SER A 53 -5.44 -12.40 -14.49
N VAL A 54 -5.19 -12.70 -15.76
CA VAL A 54 -4.59 -13.97 -16.18
C VAL A 54 -3.09 -13.87 -15.89
N ILE A 55 -2.61 -14.65 -14.92
CA ILE A 55 -1.20 -14.71 -14.53
C ILE A 55 -0.39 -15.45 -15.60
N SER A 56 -0.91 -16.57 -16.09
CA SER A 56 -0.26 -17.37 -17.13
C SER A 56 -1.25 -18.32 -17.80
N GLN A 57 -0.84 -18.89 -18.93
CA GLN A 57 -1.55 -19.97 -19.60
C GLN A 57 -0.59 -21.14 -19.83
N TYR A 58 -1.09 -22.37 -19.67
CA TYR A 58 -0.31 -23.58 -19.87
C TYR A 58 -1.20 -24.71 -20.39
N VAL A 59 -0.59 -25.75 -20.97
CA VAL A 59 -1.33 -26.91 -21.48
C VAL A 59 -1.37 -28.00 -20.42
N HIS A 60 -2.58 -28.46 -20.09
CA HIS A 60 -2.80 -29.62 -19.23
C HIS A 60 -3.71 -30.62 -19.93
N LYS A 61 -3.23 -31.85 -20.15
CA LYS A 61 -3.98 -32.93 -20.83
C LYS A 61 -4.54 -32.49 -22.21
N GLY A 62 -3.72 -31.79 -22.99
CA GLY A 62 -4.08 -31.31 -24.33
C GLY A 62 -5.05 -30.13 -24.36
N LYS A 63 -5.40 -29.54 -23.21
CA LYS A 63 -6.26 -28.35 -23.12
C LYS A 63 -5.46 -27.17 -22.57
N VAL A 64 -5.65 -25.99 -23.14
CA VAL A 64 -5.11 -24.73 -22.59
C VAL A 64 -5.89 -24.39 -21.32
N VAL A 65 -5.16 -24.14 -20.23
CA VAL A 65 -5.68 -23.74 -18.92
C VAL A 65 -5.07 -22.40 -18.55
N ALA A 66 -5.91 -21.47 -18.11
CA ALA A 66 -5.49 -20.18 -17.57
C ALA A 66 -5.31 -20.28 -16.05
N LEU A 67 -4.20 -19.77 -15.55
CA LEU A 67 -4.01 -19.48 -14.14
C LEU A 67 -4.43 -18.03 -13.90
N GLU A 68 -5.49 -17.83 -13.13
CA GLU A 68 -6.11 -16.52 -12.95
C GLU A 68 -6.09 -16.11 -11.48
N ALA A 69 -5.82 -14.83 -11.24
CA ALA A 69 -6.06 -14.21 -9.95
C ALA A 69 -7.46 -13.57 -9.94
N PRO A 70 -8.23 -13.73 -8.86
CA PRO A 70 -9.57 -13.16 -8.79
C PRO A 70 -9.54 -11.63 -8.65
N ASN A 71 -10.65 -11.00 -9.03
CA ASN A 71 -10.95 -9.62 -8.67
C ASN A 71 -11.12 -9.51 -7.14
N ILE A 72 -10.41 -8.55 -6.54
CA ILE A 72 -10.38 -8.28 -5.11
C ILE A 72 -10.90 -6.88 -4.74
N THR A 73 -11.48 -6.13 -5.69
CA THR A 73 -11.92 -4.74 -5.45
C THR A 73 -13.16 -4.65 -4.55
N ASN A 74 -13.93 -5.74 -4.41
CA ASN A 74 -15.16 -5.78 -3.61
C ASN A 74 -15.21 -6.97 -2.66
N VAL A 75 -14.07 -7.30 -2.06
CA VAL A 75 -13.95 -8.41 -1.09
C VAL A 75 -14.11 -7.87 0.34
N PRO A 76 -14.95 -8.49 1.19
CA PRO A 76 -15.07 -8.12 2.60
C PRO A 76 -13.73 -8.23 3.33
N LYS A 77 -13.48 -7.32 4.29
CA LYS A 77 -12.19 -7.21 5.01
C LYS A 77 -11.76 -8.54 5.63
N GLU A 78 -12.69 -9.28 6.23
CA GLU A 78 -12.42 -10.57 6.88
C GLU A 78 -11.95 -11.63 5.88
N ARG A 79 -12.56 -11.65 4.69
CA ARG A 79 -12.16 -12.57 3.61
C ARG A 79 -10.80 -12.17 3.03
N PHE A 80 -10.54 -10.87 2.92
CA PHE A 80 -9.28 -10.33 2.44
C PHE A 80 -8.12 -10.68 3.39
N GLU A 81 -8.31 -10.45 4.68
CA GLU A 81 -7.35 -10.81 5.73
C GLU A 81 -7.09 -12.31 5.77
N LYS A 82 -8.14 -13.13 5.68
CA LYS A 82 -8.00 -14.59 5.62
C LYS A 82 -7.16 -15.03 4.42
N ALA A 83 -7.32 -14.40 3.26
CA ALA A 83 -6.55 -14.73 2.06
C ALA A 83 -5.05 -14.39 2.20
N LEU A 84 -4.71 -13.30 2.90
CA LEU A 84 -3.32 -12.88 3.13
C LEU A 84 -2.61 -13.67 4.26
N THR A 85 -3.38 -14.24 5.18
CA THR A 85 -2.87 -14.98 6.33
C THR A 85 -2.87 -16.50 6.12
N SER A 86 -3.64 -17.00 5.15
CA SER A 86 -3.67 -18.42 4.79
C SER A 86 -2.68 -18.75 3.69
N THR A 87 -2.02 -19.91 3.79
CA THR A 87 -1.14 -20.40 2.72
C THR A 87 -1.95 -20.78 1.47
N HIS A 88 -1.53 -20.29 0.31
CA HIS A 88 -2.08 -20.66 -0.98
C HIS A 88 -1.01 -21.31 -1.86
N LYS A 89 -1.41 -22.14 -2.84
CA LYS A 89 -0.46 -22.84 -3.71
C LYS A 89 0.29 -21.90 -4.67
N VAL A 90 -0.31 -20.76 -4.98
CA VAL A 90 0.18 -19.81 -6.01
C VAL A 90 0.45 -18.43 -5.43
N MET A 91 -0.36 -17.99 -4.47
CA MET A 91 -0.21 -16.66 -3.87
C MET A 91 0.82 -16.76 -2.74
N PRO A 92 1.86 -15.90 -2.73
CA PRO A 92 2.91 -15.97 -1.72
C PRO A 92 2.41 -15.48 -0.36
N THR A 93 3.08 -15.97 0.70
CA THR A 93 2.85 -15.49 2.07
C THR A 93 3.69 -14.26 2.34
N TYR A 94 3.06 -13.19 2.82
CA TYR A 94 3.72 -11.90 3.01
C TYR A 94 4.15 -11.63 4.48
N PHE A 95 3.55 -12.27 5.49
CA PHE A 95 3.85 -11.91 6.90
C PHE A 95 3.61 -10.41 7.17
N LEU A 96 2.42 -9.94 6.81
CA LEU A 96 1.98 -8.56 7.00
C LEU A 96 1.42 -8.36 8.41
N THR A 97 1.59 -7.16 8.95
CA THR A 97 0.87 -6.71 10.15
C THR A 97 -0.59 -6.43 9.82
N SER A 98 -1.48 -6.41 10.83
CA SER A 98 -2.90 -6.09 10.62
C SER A 98 -3.11 -4.69 10.01
N GLN A 99 -2.24 -3.72 10.32
CA GLN A 99 -2.31 -2.36 9.77
C GLN A 99 -1.93 -2.31 8.29
N GLU A 100 -0.96 -3.13 7.88
CA GLU A 100 -0.59 -3.30 6.47
C GLU A 100 -1.69 -4.01 5.69
N ILE A 101 -2.31 -5.05 6.26
CA ILE A 101 -3.47 -5.73 5.66
C ILE A 101 -4.62 -4.74 5.47
N GLU A 102 -4.89 -3.90 6.47
CA GLU A 102 -5.90 -2.85 6.36
C GLU A 102 -5.55 -1.81 5.30
N SER A 103 -4.28 -1.45 5.16
CA SER A 103 -3.82 -0.52 4.13
C SER A 103 -4.02 -1.12 2.73
N LEU A 104 -3.68 -2.39 2.54
CA LEU A 104 -3.92 -3.10 1.28
C LEU A 104 -5.42 -3.23 0.97
N HIS A 105 -6.24 -3.58 1.96
CA HIS A 105 -7.70 -3.64 1.80
C HIS A 105 -8.24 -2.26 1.42
N TYR A 106 -7.81 -1.22 2.13
CA TYR A 106 -8.14 0.18 1.81
C TYR A 106 -7.77 0.52 0.36
N TYR A 107 -6.60 0.16 -0.13
CA TYR A 107 -6.20 0.44 -1.52
C TYR A 107 -7.16 -0.17 -2.54
N VAL A 108 -7.48 -1.47 -2.40
CA VAL A 108 -8.30 -2.19 -3.38
C VAL A 108 -9.80 -1.94 -3.24
N SER A 109 -10.28 -1.59 -2.03
CA SER A 109 -11.68 -1.26 -1.77
C SER A 109 -11.99 0.22 -1.97
N SER A 110 -10.97 1.06 -2.10
CA SER A 110 -11.14 2.47 -2.38
C SER A 110 -11.69 2.63 -3.79
N GLU A 111 -12.86 3.24 -3.91
CA GLU A 111 -13.43 3.79 -5.15
C GLU A 111 -12.57 4.95 -5.73
N VAL A 112 -11.28 5.05 -5.37
CA VAL A 112 -10.35 6.07 -5.88
C VAL A 112 -9.96 5.68 -7.31
N LYS A 113 -10.98 5.84 -8.15
CA LYS A 113 -11.08 5.84 -9.60
C LYS A 113 -10.69 4.53 -10.26
N LYS A 114 -11.70 3.72 -10.61
CA LYS A 114 -11.69 3.03 -11.90
C LYS A 114 -11.35 4.03 -13.00
#